data_AF-A0A964GZF2-F1
#
_entry.id   AF-A0A964GZF2-F1
#
_cell.length_a   1.000
_cell.length_b   1.000
_cell.length_c   1.000
_cell.angle_alpha   90.00
_cell.angle_beta   90.00
_cell.angle_gamma   90.00
#
_symmetry.space_group_name_H-M   'P 1'
#
loop_
_entity.id
_entity.type
_entity.pdbx_description
1 polymer ?
#
loop_
_entity_poly.entity_id
_entity_poly.type
_entity_poly.pdbx_seq_one_letter_code
_entity_poly.pdbx_strand_id
1 'polypeptide(L)' 'MNEDRHQKRRAYVAAQTYQRAYYERYYPVPVSGGRPAEVVTPEVLLEIARLKAVTEAARVAWESPDPS' A
#
# COMPACT_ATOMS: atom_id res chain seq x y z
N MET A 1 -18.81 16.01 6.55
CA MET A 1 -18.57 14.65 7.09
C MET A 1 -18.40 13.61 5.99
N ASN A 2 -19.35 13.41 5.07
CA ASN A 2 -19.23 12.31 4.09
C ASN A 2 -18.07 12.49 3.09
N GLU A 3 -17.82 13.72 2.63
CA GLU A 3 -16.75 14.02 1.67
C GLU A 3 -15.32 13.81 2.21
N ASP A 4 -15.11 14.10 3.49
CA ASP A 4 -13.85 13.83 4.20
C ASP A 4 -13.60 12.32 4.34
N ARG A 5 -14.63 11.56 4.73
CA ARG A 5 -14.56 10.09 4.75
C ARG A 5 -14.28 9.50 3.37
N HIS A 6 -14.90 10.04 2.32
CA HIS A 6 -14.63 9.64 0.93
C HIS A 6 -13.19 9.97 0.51
N GLN A 7 -12.64 11.13 0.88
CA GLN A 7 -11.23 11.47 0.64
C GLN A 7 -10.28 10.52 1.37
N LYS A 8 -10.50 10.25 2.66
CA LYS A 8 -9.71 9.30 3.45
C LYS A 8 -9.73 7.90 2.83
N ARG A 9 -10.90 7.43 2.37
CA ARG A 9 -11.03 6.16 1.63
C ARG A 9 -10.20 6.16 0.34
N ARG A 10 -10.24 7.24 -0.46
CA ARG A 10 -9.42 7.34 -1.69
C ARG A 10 -7.93 7.30 -1.38
N ALA A 11 -7.49 7.98 -0.32
CA ALA A 11 -6.09 7.97 0.11
C ALA A 11 -5.63 6.56 0.51
N TYR A 12 -6.47 5.83 1.27
CA TYR A 12 -6.21 4.43 1.63
C TYR A 12 -6.10 3.52 0.40
N VAL A 13 -7.05 3.62 -0.55
CA VAL A 13 -7.03 2.82 -1.79
C VAL A 13 -5.79 3.13 -2.64
N ALA A 14 -5.38 4.39 -2.72
CA ALA A 14 -4.16 4.78 -3.40
C ALA A 14 -2.92 4.16 -2.74
N ALA A 15 -2.77 4.29 -1.41
CA ALA A 15 -1.66 3.71 -0.66
C ALA A 15 -1.57 2.19 -0.83
N GLN A 16 -2.72 1.49 -0.74
CA GLN A 16 -2.79 0.04 -0.96
C GLN A 16 -2.38 -0.35 -2.38
N THR A 17 -2.78 0.43 -3.39
CA THR A 17 -2.42 0.19 -4.79
C THR A 17 -0.91 0.34 -5.00
N TYR A 18 -0.31 1.39 -4.45
CA TYR A 18 1.14 1.59 -4.52
C TYR A 18 1.91 0.48 -3.81
N GLN A 19 1.49 0.13 -2.59
CA GLN A 19 2.12 -0.95 -1.83
C GLN A 19 2.07 -2.27 -2.60
N ARG A 20 0.91 -2.61 -3.19
CA ARG A 20 0.74 -3.84 -3.97
C ARG A 20 1.63 -3.85 -5.21
N ALA A 21 1.61 -2.78 -6.00
CA ALA A 21 2.42 -2.68 -7.20
C ALA A 21 3.92 -2.78 -6.89
N TYR A 22 4.36 -2.15 -5.79
CA TYR A 22 5.74 -2.25 -5.32
C TYR A 22 6.09 -3.67 -4.89
N TYR A 23 5.20 -4.34 -4.15
CA TYR A 23 5.42 -5.71 -3.70
C TYR A 23 5.48 -6.71 -4.87
N GLU A 24 4.57 -6.61 -5.84
CA GLU A 24 4.51 -7.49 -7.02
C GLU A 24 5.78 -7.43 -7.88
N ARG A 25 6.53 -6.31 -7.83
CA ARG A 25 7.80 -6.15 -8.54
C ARG A 25 8.92 -7.04 -8.00
N TYR A 26 8.94 -7.25 -6.68
CA TYR A 26 9.98 -8.03 -5.99
C TYR A 26 9.51 -9.42 -5.56
N TYR A 27 8.21 -9.62 -5.46
CA TYR A 27 7.56 -10.89 -5.12
C TYR A 27 6.43 -11.20 -6.11
N PRO A 28 6.73 -11.34 -7.41
CA PRO A 28 5.71 -11.66 -8.39
C PRO A 28 5.13 -13.05 -8.13
N VAL A 29 3.82 -13.20 -8.35
CA VAL A 29 3.19 -14.52 -8.35
C VAL A 29 3.76 -15.31 -9.53
N PRO A 30 4.34 -16.50 -9.31
CA PRO A 30 4.90 -17.29 -10.39
C PRO A 30 3.78 -17.78 -11.31
N VAL A 31 3.67 -17.16 -12.48
CA VAL A 31 2.80 -17.55 -13.58
C VAL A 31 3.65 -17.87 -14.80
N SER A 32 3.19 -18.78 -15.66
CA SER A 32 3.89 -19.10 -16.91
C SER A 32 4.03 -17.84 -17.78
N GLY A 33 5.26 -17.50 -18.17
CA GLY A 33 5.57 -16.25 -18.89
C GLY A 33 5.62 -14.98 -18.01
N GLY A 34 5.61 -15.13 -16.68
CA GLY A 34 5.74 -14.03 -15.73
C GLY A 34 7.10 -13.34 -15.81
N ARG A 35 7.14 -12.07 -15.37
CA ARG A 35 8.38 -11.32 -15.24
C ARG A 35 9.20 -11.90 -14.07
N PRO A 36 10.54 -11.99 -14.20
CA PRO A 36 11.37 -12.40 -13.08
C PRO A 36 11.28 -11.37 -11.94
N ALA A 37 11.41 -11.84 -10.70
CA ALA A 37 11.51 -10.99 -9.54
C ALA A 37 12.75 -10.11 -9.61
N GLU A 38 12.61 -8.83 -9.25
CA GLU A 38 13.77 -7.96 -9.06
C GLU A 38 14.50 -8.29 -7.75
N VAL A 39 15.79 -7.94 -7.69
CA VAL A 39 16.63 -8.20 -6.52
C VAL A 39 16.14 -7.37 -5.33
N VAL A 40 15.94 -8.04 -4.20
CA VAL A 40 15.60 -7.38 -2.93
C VAL A 40 16.88 -6.89 -2.26
N THR A 41 17.05 -5.57 -2.19
CA THR A 41 18.13 -4.92 -1.43
C THR A 41 17.61 -4.42 -0.06
N PRO A 42 18.48 -4.04 0.87
CA PRO A 42 18.06 -3.41 2.13
C PRO A 42 17.17 -2.17 1.93
N GLU A 43 17.44 -1.35 0.91
CA GLU A 43 16.64 -0.17 0.55
C GLU A 43 15.23 -0.56 0.11
N VAL A 44 15.10 -1.68 -0.62
CA VAL A 44 13.79 -2.24 -1.00
C VAL A 44 13.01 -2.67 0.25
N LEU A 45 13.66 -3.31 1.22
CA LEU A 45 13.02 -3.71 2.47
C LEU A 45 12.55 -2.49 3.29
N LEU A 46 13.37 -1.44 3.35
CA LEU A 46 13.00 -0.19 4.01
C LEU A 46 11.79 0.47 3.34
N GLU A 47 11.74 0.48 2.00
CA GLU A 47 10.62 1.06 1.27
C GLU A 47 9.35 0.21 1.44
N ILE A 48 9.45 -1.12 1.45
CA ILE A 48 8.31 -2.00 1.77
C ILE A 48 7.76 -1.70 3.17
N ALA A 49 8.64 -1.53 4.17
CA ALA A 49 8.23 -1.19 5.53
C ALA A 49 7.56 0.20 5.58
N ARG A 50 8.12 1.19 4.88
CA ARG A 50 7.54 2.53 4.75
C ARG A 50 6.15 2.50 4.13
N LEU A 51 5.98 1.81 3.00
CA LEU A 51 4.70 1.68 2.31
C LEU A 51 3.66 0.97 3.19
N LYS A 52 4.06 -0.08 3.90
CA LYS A 52 3.17 -0.76 4.86
C LYS A 52 2.69 0.19 5.97
N ALA A 53 3.59 0.99 6.53
CA ALA A 53 3.25 1.97 7.57
C ALA A 53 2.30 3.06 7.04
N VAL A 54 2.54 3.57 5.83
CA VAL A 54 1.68 4.58 5.19
C VAL A 54 0.28 4.03 4.91
N THR A 55 0.17 2.81 4.37
CA THR A 55 -1.12 2.17 4.11
C THR A 55 -1.90 1.96 5.41
N GLU A 56 -1.23 1.51 6.47
CA GLU A 56 -1.87 1.30 7.78
C GLU A 56 -2.34 2.62 8.40
N ALA A 57 -1.53 3.68 8.33
CA ALA A 57 -1.93 5.01 8.79
C ALA A 57 -3.16 5.54 8.00
N ALA A 58 -3.18 5.35 6.69
CA ALA A 58 -4.32 5.72 5.85
C ALA A 58 -5.58 4.91 6.17
N ARG A 59 -5.43 3.61 6.48
CA ARG A 59 -6.51 2.73 6.92
C ARG A 59 -7.12 3.23 8.23
N VAL A 60 -6.29 3.49 9.24
CA VAL A 60 -6.72 4.03 10.53
C VAL A 60 -7.42 5.37 10.35
N ALA A 61 -6.87 6.28 9.54
CA ALA A 61 -7.49 7.58 9.27
C ALA A 61 -8.88 7.46 8.63
N TRP A 62 -9.11 6.45 7.78
CA TRP A 62 -10.39 6.18 7.15
C TRP A 62 -11.40 5.48 8.08
N GLU A 63 -10.93 4.51 8.86
CA GLU A 63 -11.78 3.70 9.75
C GLU A 63 -12.13 4.41 11.06
N SER A 64 -11.29 5.34 11.52
CA SER A 64 -11.56 6.11 12.73
C SER A 64 -12.94 6.77 12.66
N PRO A 65 -13.80 6.56 13.68
CA PRO A 65 -15.04 7.31 13.79
C PRO A 65 -14.68 8.80 13.94
N ASP A 66 -15.42 9.67 13.24
CA ASP A 66 -15.30 11.10 13.48
C ASP A 66 -15.50 11.35 14.99
N PRO A 67 -14.60 12.07 15.67
CA PRO A 67 -14.83 12.46 17.05
C PRO A 67 -16.04 13.41 17.05
N SER A 68 -17.18 12.90 17.49
CA SER A 68 -18.42 13.62 17.75
C SER A 68 -18.29 14.57 18.93
#